data_AF-A0A0D0CUJ3-F1
#
_entry.id   AF-A0A0D0CUJ3-F1
#
_cell.length_a   1.000
_cell.length_b   1.000
_cell.length_c   1.000
_cell.angle_alpha   90.00
_cell.angle_beta   90.00
_cell.angle_gamma   90.00
#
_symmetry.space_group_name_H-M   'P 1'
#
loop_
_entity.id
_entity.type
_entity.pdbx_description
1 polymer ?
#
loop_
_entity_poly.entity_id
_entity_poly.type
_entity_poly.pdbx_seq_one_letter_code
_entity_poly.pdbx_strand_id
1 'polypeptide(L)' 'MFLVLLIFALHIDKCTINSSLKELIKEFKAKIGLCFKITDLGPICWLLGMKASCDQEAQTIYIS' A
#
# COMPACT_ATOMS: atom_id res chain seq x y z
N MET A 1 5.53 -1.77 23.55
CA MET A 1 6.32 -2.22 22.38
C MET A 1 5.37 -2.23 21.20
N PHE A 2 5.44 -1.24 20.31
CA PHE A 2 4.58 -1.20 19.12
C PHE A 2 5.17 -2.15 18.07
N LEU A 3 4.36 -3.10 17.58
CA LEU A 3 4.78 -4.01 16.53
C LEU A 3 4.82 -3.23 15.21
N VAL A 4 6.00 -3.14 14.57
CA VAL A 4 6.12 -2.57 13.24
C VAL A 4 5.65 -3.62 12.23
N LEU A 5 4.67 -3.29 11.40
CA LEU A 5 4.06 -4.20 10.43
C LEU A 5 4.08 -3.57 9.04
N LEU A 6 4.45 -4.36 8.04
CA LEU A 6 4.28 -4.04 6.63
C LEU A 6 3.48 -5.17 5.97
N ILE A 7 2.38 -4.80 5.34
CA ILE A 7 1.52 -5.70 4.57
C ILE A 7 1.76 -5.39 3.09
N PHE A 8 2.13 -6.42 2.34
CA PHE A 8 2.30 -6.35 0.91
C PHE A 8 1.36 -7.34 0.23
N ALA A 9 0.36 -6.82 -0.48
CA ALA A 9 -0.59 -7.62 -1.23
C ALA A 9 -0.28 -7.52 -2.73
N LEU A 10 -0.19 -8.66 -3.39
CA LEU A 10 0.05 -8.80 -4.81
C LEU A 10 -1.16 -9.44 -5.49
N HIS A 11 -1.64 -8.86 -6.58
CA HIS A 11 -2.67 -9.44 -7.42
C HIS A 11 -2.32 -9.22 -8.90
N ILE A 12 -1.84 -10.27 -9.55
CA ILE A 12 -1.41 -10.29 -10.96
C ILE A 12 -0.38 -9.17 -11.24
N ASP A 13 -0.80 -8.07 -11.85
CA ASP A 13 0.02 -6.93 -12.26
C ASP A 13 -0.03 -5.77 -11.25
N LYS A 14 -0.94 -5.84 -10.27
CA LYS A 14 -1.16 -4.79 -9.27
C LYS A 14 -0.63 -5.21 -7.91
N CYS A 15 -0.18 -4.21 -7.16
CA CYS A 15 0.25 -4.40 -5.78
C CYS A 15 -0.32 -3.30 -4.88
N THR A 16 -0.49 -3.64 -3.61
CA THR A 16 -0.90 -2.71 -2.55
C THR A 16 0.04 -2.88 -1.38
N ILE A 17 0.57 -1.77 -0.86
CA ILE A 17 1.46 -1.75 0.30
C ILE A 17 0.78 -0.93 1.39
N ASN A 18 0.74 -1.46 2.60
CA ASN A 18 0.35 -0.73 3.80
C ASN A 18 1.37 -0.98 4.91
N SER A 19 1.56 -0.02 5.80
CA SER A 19 2.43 -0.18 6.96
C SER A 19 2.00 0.72 8.11
N SER A 20 2.27 0.28 9.32
CA SER A 20 2.17 1.13 10.51
C SER A 20 3.22 2.26 10.54
N LEU A 21 4.23 2.23 9.66
CA LEU A 21 5.24 3.28 9.53
C LEU A 21 5.46 3.70 8.07
N LYS A 22 5.24 4.99 7.77
CA LYS A 22 5.36 5.53 6.41
C LYS A 22 6.78 5.42 5.83
N GLU A 23 7.81 5.53 6.66
CA GLU A 23 9.21 5.38 6.25
C GLU A 23 9.49 3.97 5.73
N LEU A 24 8.90 2.95 6.37
CA LEU A 24 9.05 1.57 5.95
C LEU A 24 8.46 1.30 4.55
N ILE A 25 7.36 1.99 4.19
CA ILE A 25 6.80 1.94 2.83
C ILE A 25 7.80 2.51 1.81
N LYS A 26 8.46 3.64 2.13
CA LYS A 26 9.44 4.27 1.24
C LYS A 26 10.66 3.37 1.03
N GLU A 27 11.22 2.83 2.12
CA GLU A 27 12.35 1.90 2.04
C GLU A 27 12.01 0.63 1.26
N PHE A 28 10.83 0.06 1.51
CA PHE A 28 10.36 -1.12 0.80
C PHE A 28 10.21 -0.84 -0.70
N LYS A 29 9.57 0.28 -1.08
CA LYS A 29 9.44 0.72 -2.48
C LYS A 29 10.80 0.89 -3.16
N ALA A 30 11.77 1.50 -2.48
CA ALA A 30 13.11 1.67 -3.02
C ALA A 30 13.79 0.31 -3.28
N LYS A 31 13.73 -0.62 -2.33
CA LYS A 31 14.34 -1.96 -2.46
C LYS A 31 13.69 -2.78 -3.57
N ILE A 32 12.36 -2.83 -3.64
CA ILE A 32 11.66 -3.63 -4.64
C ILE A 32 11.79 -3.03 -6.05
N GLY A 33 11.91 -1.71 -6.15
CA GLY A 33 12.17 -1.00 -7.40
C GLY A 33 13.55 -1.31 -8.03
N LEU A 34 14.50 -1.83 -7.25
CA LEU A 34 15.79 -2.32 -7.79
C LEU A 34 15.63 -3.65 -8.54
N CYS A 35 14.66 -4.47 -8.14
CA CYS A 35 14.42 -5.80 -8.71
C CYS A 35 13.36 -5.80 -9.81
N PHE A 36 12.35 -4.93 -9.68
CA PHE A 36 11.18 -4.90 -10.56
C PHE A 36 10.85 -3.46 -10.96
N LYS A 37 10.47 -3.28 -12.23
CA LYS A 37 9.94 -2.00 -12.71
C LYS A 37 8.52 -1.80 -12.17
N ILE A 38 8.41 -1.15 -11.02
CA ILE A 38 7.14 -0.86 -10.35
C ILE A 38 6.83 0.63 -10.49
N THR A 39 5.60 0.94 -10.88
CA THR A 39 5.09 2.31 -10.90
C THR A 39 4.28 2.56 -9.63
N ASP A 40 4.67 3.57 -8.86
CA ASP A 40 3.89 4.00 -7.70
C ASP A 40 2.66 4.79 -8.15
N LEU A 41 1.47 4.23 -7.90
CA LEU A 41 0.20 4.87 -8.23
C LEU A 41 -0.31 5.82 -7.13
N GLY A 42 0.45 5.95 -6.03
CA GLY A 42 0.06 6.78 -4.90
C GLY A 42 -0.95 6.08 -3.96
N PRO A 43 -1.77 6.87 -3.23
CA PRO A 43 -2.81 6.33 -2.36
C PRO A 43 -3.80 5.43 -3.11
N ILE A 44 -4.32 4.41 -2.42
CA ILE A 44 -5.27 3.49 -3.04
C ILE A 44 -6.60 4.19 -3.33
N CYS A 45 -6.98 4.22 -4.61
CA CYS A 45 -8.28 4.73 -5.07
C CYS A 45 -9.17 3.63 -5.66
N TRP A 46 -8.56 2.52 -6.08
CA TRP A 46 -9.24 1.35 -6.65
C TRP A 46 -8.54 0.06 -6.21
N LEU A 47 -9.29 -0.93 -5.75
CA LEU A 47 -8.79 -2.25 -5.37
C LEU A 47 -9.68 -3.32 -6.00
N LEU A 48 -9.09 -4.19 -6.83
CA LEU A 48 -9.79 -5.31 -7.48
C LEU A 48 -11.09 -4.92 -8.23
N GLY A 49 -11.12 -3.72 -8.82
CA GLY A 49 -12.30 -3.20 -9.54
C GLY A 49 -13.33 -2.50 -8.66
N MET A 50 -13.14 -2.47 -7.34
CA MET A 50 -13.93 -1.69 -6.40
C MET A 50 -13.26 -0.34 -6.16
N LYS A 51 -14.04 0.72 -6.00
CA LYS A 51 -13.51 2.02 -5.60
C LYS A 51 -13.16 1.96 -4.13
N ALA A 52 -11.93 2.35 -3.79
CA ALA A 52 -11.45 2.42 -2.42
C ALA A 52 -11.34 3.89 -1.99
N SER A 53 -11.82 4.20 -0.78
CA SER A 53 -11.61 5.50 -0.13
C SER A 53 -11.00 5.26 1.24
N CYS A 54 -9.96 6.00 1.58
CA CYS A 54 -9.25 5.85 2.85
C CYS A 54 -9.44 7.12 3.69
N ASP A 55 -9.99 6.98 4.88
CA ASP A 55 -10.04 8.02 5.89
C ASP A 55 -8.89 7.77 6.89
N GLN A 56 -7.88 8.64 6.84
CA GLN A 56 -6.70 8.52 7.69
C GLN A 56 -6.98 8.95 9.14
N GLU A 57 -7.97 9.81 9.37
CA GLU A 57 -8.34 10.26 10.71
C GLU A 57 -9.16 9.19 11.43
N ALA A 58 -10.16 8.64 10.74
CA ALA A 58 -10.98 7.54 11.26
C ALA A 58 -10.29 6.17 11.20
N GLN A 59 -9.15 6.06 10.51
CA GLN A 59 -8.43 4.81 10.23
C GLN A 59 -9.31 3.76 9.55
N THR A 60 -10.19 4.20 8.66
CA THR A 60 -11.14 3.33 7.94
C THR A 60 -10.85 3.30 6.45
N ILE A 61 -11.15 2.14 5.85
CA ILE A 61 -11.14 1.96 4.40
C ILE A 61 -12.56 1.61 3.99
N TYR A 62 -13.11 2.38 3.06
CA TYR A 62 -14.40 2.12 2.43
C TYR A 62 -14.17 1.53 1.04
N ILE A 63 -14.89 0.46 0.73
CA ILE A 63 -14.95 -0.13 -0.61
C ILE A 63 -16.40 -0.05 -1.11
N SER A 64 -16.56 0.36 -2.37
CA SER A 64 -17.84 0.49 -3.05
C SER A 64 -17.76 -0.02 -4.48
#